data_AF-A0A6V8NV22-F1
#
_entry.id   AF-A0A6V8NV22-F1
#
_cell.length_a   1.000
_cell.length_b   1.000
_cell.length_c   1.000
_cell.angle_alpha   90.00
_cell.angle_beta   90.00
_cell.angle_gamma   90.00
#
_symmetry.space_group_name_H-M   'P 1'
#
loop_
_entity.id
_entity.type
_entity.pdbx_description
1 polymer ?
#
loop_
_entity_poly.entity_id
_entity_poly.type
_entity_poly.pdbx_seq_one_letter_code
_entity_poly.pdbx_strand_id
1 'polypeptide(L)'
;MRDYEDIETKLQQALAECASLREENERLKKLLGLSSKGPAPIAKPVISDPPIPYLFGNALVANSSSIENQIGLFRSLFRGREDIYAVRWEGKRGNSGYSPACTHEWDRTFCGKPRIKCAECENREFKPVTDEVIRDHLLGKHTIGVYPLLLDETCWFLAIDFDKKTWQEDAVTFLNTCEEIGVSAGLERSRSGKGGHIWIFFDRPVHASLARKLGCAILTRTMERR
;
A
#
# COMPACT_ATOMS: atom_id res chain seq x y z
N MET A 1 -29.63 -43.26 -0.82
CA MET A 1 -30.66 -42.96 -1.83
C MET A 1 -31.27 -41.58 -1.61
N ARG A 2 -31.91 -41.29 -0.46
CA ARG A 2 -32.51 -39.95 -0.16
C ARG A 2 -31.57 -38.75 -0.32
N ASP A 3 -30.27 -38.92 -0.03
CA ASP A 3 -29.27 -37.84 -0.09
C ASP A 3 -28.84 -37.51 -1.54
N TYR A 4 -28.94 -38.48 -2.46
CA TYR A 4 -28.64 -38.26 -3.89
C TYR A 4 -29.80 -37.54 -4.59
N GLU A 5 -31.05 -37.88 -4.25
CA GLU A 5 -32.24 -37.20 -4.76
C GLU A 5 -32.30 -35.72 -4.31
N ASP A 6 -31.86 -35.41 -3.09
CA ASP A 6 -31.77 -34.04 -2.59
C ASP A 6 -30.70 -33.21 -3.34
N ILE A 7 -29.55 -33.82 -3.64
CA ILE A 7 -28.49 -33.20 -4.45
C ILE A 7 -28.96 -32.99 -5.90
N GLU A 8 -29.63 -33.97 -6.50
CA GLU A 8 -30.16 -33.86 -7.86
C GLU A 8 -31.23 -32.77 -7.97
N THR A 9 -32.09 -32.66 -6.95
CA THR A 9 -33.09 -31.58 -6.86
C THR A 9 -32.43 -30.20 -6.75
N LYS A 10 -31.41 -30.06 -5.89
CA LYS A 10 -30.64 -28.79 -5.76
C LYS A 10 -29.90 -28.44 -7.04
N LEU A 11 -29.36 -29.43 -7.75
CA LEU A 11 -28.70 -29.22 -9.03
C LEU A 11 -29.69 -28.72 -10.08
N GLN A 12 -30.87 -29.34 -10.17
CA GLN A 12 -31.92 -28.90 -11.08
C GLN A 12 -32.41 -27.49 -10.78
N GLN A 13 -32.57 -27.14 -9.50
CA GLN A 13 -32.90 -25.78 -9.07
C GLN A 13 -31.82 -24.77 -9.47
N ALA A 14 -30.55 -25.08 -9.21
CA ALA A 14 -29.43 -24.21 -9.57
C ALA A 14 -29.31 -24.02 -11.09
N LEU A 15 -29.57 -25.07 -11.87
CA LEU A 15 -29.57 -25.00 -13.34
C LEU A 15 -30.73 -24.15 -13.86
N ALA A 16 -31.92 -24.28 -13.27
CA ALA A 16 -33.09 -23.46 -13.61
C ALA A 16 -32.84 -21.97 -13.27
N GLU A 17 -32.25 -21.70 -12.11
CA GLU A 17 -31.87 -20.34 -11.70
C GLU A 17 -30.81 -19.75 -12.64
N CYS A 18 -29.78 -20.52 -13.02
CA CYS A 18 -28.78 -20.10 -13.99
C CYS A 18 -29.39 -19.78 -15.37
N ALA A 19 -30.41 -20.54 -15.80
CA ALA A 19 -31.10 -20.26 -17.06
C ALA A 19 -31.86 -18.93 -17.00
N SER A 20 -32.63 -18.71 -15.92
CA SER A 20 -33.37 -17.47 -15.68
C SER A 20 -32.46 -16.24 -15.62
N LEU A 21 -31.35 -16.33 -14.85
CA LEU A 21 -30.38 -15.23 -14.72
C LEU A 21 -29.68 -14.90 -16.05
N ARG A 22 -29.46 -15.89 -16.92
CA ARG A 22 -28.90 -15.67 -18.25
C ARG A 22 -29.89 -14.95 -19.17
N GLU A 23 -31.17 -15.33 -19.11
CA GLU A 23 -32.22 -14.67 -19.90
C GLU A 23 -32.41 -13.21 -19.47
N GLU A 24 -32.45 -12.94 -18.17
CA GLU A 24 -32.55 -11.58 -17.63
C GLU A 24 -31.31 -10.74 -17.97
N ASN A 25 -30.11 -11.32 -17.90
CA ASN A 25 -28.89 -10.64 -18.35
C ASN A 25 -28.96 -10.24 -19.84
N GLU A 26 -29.46 -11.12 -20.71
CA GLU A 26 -29.60 -10.80 -22.12
C GLU A 26 -30.65 -9.71 -22.36
N ARG A 27 -31.74 -9.72 -21.60
CA ARG A 27 -32.75 -8.65 -21.62
C ARG A 27 -32.17 -7.30 -21.18
N LEU A 28 -31.44 -7.28 -20.06
CA LEU A 28 -30.80 -6.07 -19.54
C LEU A 28 -29.74 -5.52 -20.50
N LYS A 29 -28.91 -6.39 -21.10
CA LYS A 29 -27.93 -5.98 -22.12
C LYS A 29 -28.61 -5.31 -23.32
N LYS A 30 -29.74 -5.84 -23.80
CA LYS A 30 -30.52 -5.22 -24.88
C LYS A 30 -31.08 -3.87 -24.48
N LEU A 31 -31.62 -3.73 -23.27
CA LEU A 31 -32.16 -2.47 -22.76
C LEU A 31 -31.07 -1.38 -22.67
N LEU A 32 -29.84 -1.78 -22.34
CA LEU A 32 -28.67 -0.91 -22.20
C LEU A 32 -27.90 -0.69 -23.52
N GLY A 33 -28.36 -1.23 -24.65
CA GLY A 33 -27.70 -1.08 -25.95
C GLY A 33 -26.35 -1.79 -26.06
N LEU A 34 -26.08 -2.78 -25.21
CA LEU A 34 -24.84 -3.56 -25.21
C LEU A 34 -24.93 -4.67 -26.29
N SER A 35 -24.07 -4.61 -27.31
CA SER A 35 -24.06 -5.58 -28.41
C SER A 35 -23.62 -6.98 -27.95
N SER A 36 -24.23 -8.02 -28.53
CA SER A 36 -24.03 -9.45 -28.25
C SER A 36 -22.70 -10.03 -28.75
N LYS A 37 -21.65 -9.22 -28.85
CA LYS A 37 -20.29 -9.76 -28.82
C LYS A 37 -19.99 -10.00 -27.35
N GLY A 38 -20.09 -11.26 -26.92
CA GLY A 38 -19.71 -11.66 -25.58
C GLY A 38 -18.36 -11.06 -25.20
N PRO A 39 -18.09 -10.83 -23.90
CA PRO A 39 -16.79 -10.31 -23.49
C PRO A 39 -15.73 -11.18 -24.16
N ALA A 40 -14.81 -10.54 -24.88
CA ALA A 40 -13.58 -11.18 -25.31
C ALA A 40 -13.09 -12.00 -24.11
N PRO A 41 -12.57 -13.24 -24.30
CA PRO A 41 -12.10 -14.05 -23.18
C PRO A 41 -11.31 -13.11 -22.30
N ILE A 42 -11.80 -12.91 -21.06
CA ILE A 42 -11.15 -12.03 -20.10
C ILE A 42 -9.73 -12.54 -20.13
N ALA A 43 -8.84 -11.76 -20.76
CA ALA A 43 -7.43 -12.05 -20.70
C ALA A 43 -7.23 -12.22 -19.22
N LYS A 44 -6.84 -13.43 -18.77
CA LYS A 44 -6.44 -13.69 -17.39
C LYS A 44 -5.79 -12.40 -16.94
N PRO A 45 -6.26 -11.74 -15.87
CA PRO A 45 -5.86 -10.38 -15.57
C PRO A 45 -4.36 -10.40 -15.78
N VAL A 46 -3.93 -9.72 -16.86
CA VAL A 46 -2.52 -9.50 -17.03
C VAL A 46 -2.33 -8.59 -15.86
N ILE A 47 -1.92 -9.20 -14.74
CA ILE A 47 -1.01 -8.60 -13.79
C ILE A 47 0.02 -8.07 -14.77
N SER A 48 -0.17 -6.83 -15.21
CA SER A 48 0.86 -6.07 -15.86
C SER A 48 2.00 -6.31 -14.92
N ASP A 49 3.02 -7.03 -15.41
CA ASP A 49 4.22 -7.26 -14.65
C ASP A 49 4.51 -5.94 -13.92
N PRO A 50 4.65 -5.96 -12.58
CA PRO A 50 4.85 -4.73 -11.82
C PRO A 50 5.87 -3.89 -12.57
N PRO A 51 5.56 -2.60 -12.84
CA PRO A 51 6.16 -1.84 -13.93
C PRO A 51 7.67 -1.86 -13.84
N ILE A 52 8.30 -2.83 -14.53
CA ILE A 52 9.70 -3.21 -14.42
C ILE A 52 10.04 -3.54 -12.94
N PRO A 53 10.56 -4.74 -12.57
CA PRO A 53 11.19 -4.86 -11.26
C PRO A 53 12.23 -3.75 -11.22
N TYR A 54 12.10 -2.77 -10.31
CA TYR A 54 13.10 -1.74 -10.08
C TYR A 54 14.39 -2.46 -9.67
N LEU A 55 15.07 -3.05 -10.66
CA LEU A 55 16.43 -3.53 -10.63
C LEU A 55 17.22 -2.24 -10.61
N PHE A 56 17.19 -1.61 -9.45
CA PHE A 56 18.25 -0.72 -9.08
C PHE A 56 19.48 -1.63 -9.02
N GLY A 57 20.23 -1.66 -10.12
CA GLY A 57 21.56 -2.25 -10.10
C GLY A 57 22.32 -1.62 -8.93
N ASN A 58 23.28 -2.34 -8.37
CA ASN A 58 24.10 -1.97 -7.20
C ASN A 58 24.88 -0.64 -7.32
N ALA A 59 24.50 0.28 -8.21
CA ALA A 59 24.96 1.65 -8.24
C ALA A 59 24.65 2.33 -6.91
N LEU A 60 25.72 2.66 -6.18
CA LEU A 60 25.66 3.46 -4.98
C LEU A 60 25.03 4.82 -5.31
N VAL A 61 23.79 5.06 -4.84
CA VAL A 61 23.17 6.37 -4.92
C VAL A 61 23.74 7.22 -3.79
N ALA A 62 24.32 8.35 -4.17
CA ALA A 62 24.79 9.38 -3.26
C ALA A 62 23.96 10.66 -3.44
N ASN A 63 24.15 11.63 -2.54
CA ASN A 63 23.50 12.94 -2.66
C ASN A 63 23.83 13.67 -3.98
N SER A 64 24.97 13.34 -4.61
CA SER A 64 25.40 13.88 -5.90
C SER A 64 24.84 13.13 -7.12
N SER A 65 24.10 12.03 -6.91
CA SER A 65 23.48 11.28 -8.01
C SER A 65 22.38 12.10 -8.70
N SER A 66 22.06 11.73 -9.95
CA SER A 66 20.93 12.34 -10.65
C SER A 66 19.64 12.16 -9.87
N ILE A 67 18.73 13.12 -10.01
CA ILE A 67 17.41 13.04 -9.40
C ILE A 67 16.65 11.78 -9.84
N GLU A 68 16.83 11.34 -11.09
CA GLU A 68 16.23 10.08 -11.60
C GLU A 68 16.75 8.84 -10.87
N ASN A 69 18.04 8.80 -10.50
CA ASN A 69 18.59 7.70 -9.71
C ASN A 69 18.05 7.72 -8.28
N GLN A 70 17.89 8.90 -7.68
CA GLN A 70 17.31 9.05 -6.36
C GLN A 70 15.83 8.64 -6.34
N ILE A 71 15.06 9.02 -7.36
CA ILE A 71 13.67 8.59 -7.55
C ILE A 71 13.61 7.07 -7.67
N GLY A 72 14.41 6.46 -8.56
CA GLY A 72 14.41 5.02 -8.74
C GLY A 72 14.80 4.25 -7.46
N LEU A 73 15.76 4.76 -6.67
CA LEU A 73 16.09 4.17 -5.37
C LEU A 73 14.92 4.29 -4.39
N PHE A 74 14.34 5.49 -4.25
CA PHE A 74 13.20 5.71 -3.36
C PHE A 74 12.04 4.77 -3.69
N ARG A 75 11.71 4.63 -4.98
CA ARG A 75 10.68 3.70 -5.48
C ARG A 75 11.03 2.25 -5.23
N SER A 76 12.31 1.87 -5.30
CA SER A 76 12.74 0.50 -5.02
C SER A 76 12.66 0.12 -3.54
N LEU A 77 12.78 1.09 -2.63
CA LEU A 77 12.73 0.86 -1.19
C LEU A 77 11.31 1.01 -0.64
N PHE A 78 10.66 2.16 -0.88
CA PHE A 78 9.39 2.52 -0.28
C PHE A 78 8.19 2.13 -1.15
N ARG A 79 8.13 0.84 -1.51
CA ARG A 79 7.03 0.26 -2.30
C ARG A 79 5.77 0.09 -1.44
N GLY A 80 4.67 0.65 -1.92
CA GLY A 80 3.35 0.55 -1.30
C GLY A 80 2.27 0.65 -2.36
N ARG A 81 1.10 1.18 -2.00
CA ARG A 81 0.06 1.51 -2.98
C ARG A 81 0.54 2.62 -3.92
N GLU A 82 0.39 2.40 -5.23
CA GLU A 82 0.71 3.40 -6.25
C GLU A 82 -0.50 4.25 -6.67
N ASP A 83 -1.72 3.85 -6.29
CA ASP A 83 -2.96 4.56 -6.63
C ASP A 83 -3.32 5.67 -5.62
N ILE A 84 -2.55 5.80 -4.54
CA ILE A 84 -2.79 6.78 -3.48
C ILE A 84 -1.50 7.09 -2.71
N TYR A 85 -1.31 8.36 -2.36
CA TYR A 85 -0.34 8.80 -1.35
C TYR A 85 -0.99 9.78 -0.38
N ALA A 86 -0.37 9.93 0.80
CA ALA A 86 -0.77 10.94 1.76
C ALA A 86 0.07 12.21 1.55
N VAL A 87 -0.53 13.38 1.68
CA VAL A 87 0.15 14.68 1.70
C VAL A 87 0.19 15.19 3.12
N ARG A 88 1.35 15.65 3.55
CA ARG A 88 1.49 16.35 4.81
C ARG A 88 0.84 17.73 4.74
N TRP A 89 0.08 18.07 5.76
CA TRP A 89 -0.43 19.42 5.96
C TRP A 89 -0.02 19.96 7.33
N GLU A 90 0.09 21.28 7.42
CA GLU A 90 0.35 22.01 8.65
C GLU A 90 -0.69 23.11 8.80
N GLY A 91 -1.38 23.09 9.94
CA GLY A 91 -2.39 24.07 10.28
C GLY A 91 -1.78 25.29 10.95
N LYS A 92 -2.49 26.42 10.88
CA LYS A 92 -2.06 27.70 11.46
C LYS A 92 -1.83 27.66 12.98
N ARG A 93 -2.39 26.66 13.67
CA ARG A 93 -2.29 26.48 15.14
C ARG A 93 -1.18 25.52 15.56
N GLY A 94 -0.25 25.20 14.66
CA GLY A 94 0.85 24.26 14.91
C GLY A 94 0.44 22.79 14.88
N ASN A 95 -0.83 22.48 14.62
CA ASN A 95 -1.27 21.12 14.36
C ASN A 95 -0.78 20.68 12.98
N SER A 96 -0.46 19.41 12.83
CA SER A 96 -0.05 18.86 11.54
C SER A 96 -0.53 17.43 11.39
N GLY A 97 -0.57 16.95 10.16
CA GLY A 97 -1.01 15.60 9.89
C GLY A 97 -0.75 15.21 8.46
N TYR A 98 -1.35 14.08 8.09
CA TYR A 98 -1.33 13.55 6.73
C TYR A 98 -2.77 13.29 6.31
N SER A 99 -3.08 13.55 5.04
CA SER A 99 -4.36 13.20 4.43
C SER A 99 -4.16 12.68 3.02
N PRO A 100 -5.02 11.78 2.52
CA PRO A 100 -4.97 11.35 1.13
C PRO A 100 -4.92 12.53 0.14
N ALA A 101 -4.02 12.45 -0.84
CA ALA A 101 -4.04 13.33 -1.99
C ALA A 101 -5.31 13.05 -2.82
N CYS A 102 -6.15 14.06 -3.01
CA CYS A 102 -7.42 13.93 -3.72
C CYS A 102 -7.52 14.98 -4.83
N THR A 103 -8.01 14.61 -6.02
CA THR A 103 -8.25 15.52 -7.14
C THR A 103 -9.28 16.60 -6.78
N HIS A 104 -10.33 16.20 -6.07
CA HIS A 104 -11.41 17.10 -5.65
C HIS A 104 -11.14 17.84 -4.34
N GLU A 105 -9.93 17.79 -3.78
CA GLU A 105 -9.69 18.37 -2.45
C GLU A 105 -10.07 19.86 -2.40
N TRP A 106 -10.94 20.22 -1.44
CA TRP A 106 -11.50 21.57 -1.26
C TRP A 106 -12.41 22.08 -2.37
N ASP A 107 -12.75 21.27 -3.37
CA ASP A 107 -13.83 21.60 -4.30
C ASP A 107 -15.18 21.52 -3.58
N ARG A 108 -15.89 22.65 -3.47
CA ARG A 108 -17.17 22.73 -2.74
C ARG A 108 -18.30 21.90 -3.38
N THR A 109 -18.16 21.54 -4.66
CA THR A 109 -19.12 20.75 -5.41
C THR A 109 -19.02 19.26 -5.04
N PHE A 110 -17.79 18.77 -4.87
CA PHE A 110 -17.51 17.34 -4.73
C PHE A 110 -17.01 16.96 -3.33
N CYS A 111 -16.24 17.82 -2.67
CA CYS A 111 -15.57 17.53 -1.41
C CYS A 111 -16.35 18.04 -0.20
N GLY A 112 -16.71 17.11 0.69
CA GLY A 112 -17.39 17.41 1.95
C GLY A 112 -16.50 17.88 3.10
N LYS A 113 -15.21 18.17 2.89
CA LYS A 113 -14.32 18.64 3.98
C LYS A 113 -14.77 20.01 4.50
N PRO A 114 -14.63 20.29 5.81
CA PRO A 114 -14.10 19.41 6.87
C PRO A 114 -15.15 18.47 7.49
N ARG A 115 -16.40 18.49 7.03
CA ARG A 115 -17.52 17.74 7.64
C ARG A 115 -17.40 16.22 7.42
N ILE A 116 -16.90 15.81 6.26
CA ILE A 116 -16.74 14.40 5.87
C ILE A 116 -15.24 14.07 5.74
N LYS A 117 -14.82 12.92 6.30
CA LYS A 117 -13.45 12.41 6.15
C LYS A 117 -13.27 11.79 4.77
N CYS A 118 -12.06 11.88 4.20
CA CYS A 118 -11.77 11.27 2.89
C CYS A 118 -12.07 9.76 2.80
N ALA A 119 -11.92 9.02 3.90
CA ALA A 119 -12.24 7.59 3.94
C ALA A 119 -13.74 7.30 3.73
N GLU A 120 -14.61 8.25 4.07
CA GLU A 120 -16.08 8.14 4.01
C GLU A 120 -16.66 8.95 2.83
N CYS A 121 -15.81 9.62 2.04
CA CYS A 121 -16.23 10.47 0.92
C CYS A 121 -16.53 9.63 -0.32
N GLU A 122 -17.74 9.71 -0.85
CA GLU A 122 -18.15 8.99 -2.08
C GLU A 122 -17.52 9.59 -3.35
N ASN A 123 -17.31 10.91 -3.38
CA ASN A 123 -16.68 11.62 -4.50
C ASN A 123 -15.13 11.64 -4.42
N ARG A 124 -14.54 10.73 -3.64
CA ARG A 124 -13.08 10.67 -3.50
C ARG A 124 -12.46 10.19 -4.80
N GLU A 125 -11.46 10.92 -5.26
CA GLU A 125 -10.65 10.55 -6.42
C GLU A 125 -9.19 10.74 -6.02
N PHE A 126 -8.51 9.64 -5.70
CA PHE A 126 -7.15 9.71 -5.18
C PHE A 126 -6.14 9.90 -6.30
N LYS A 127 -5.09 10.68 -6.00
CA LYS A 127 -4.00 10.90 -6.95
C LYS A 127 -2.98 9.76 -6.85
N PRO A 128 -2.50 9.22 -7.99
CA PRO A 128 -1.48 8.18 -8.00
C PRO A 128 -0.09 8.73 -7.67
N VAL A 129 0.83 7.85 -7.31
CA VAL A 129 2.23 8.15 -7.03
C VAL A 129 3.03 8.21 -8.33
N THR A 130 3.27 9.43 -8.84
CA THR A 130 4.10 9.66 -10.02
C THR A 130 5.55 9.99 -9.67
N ASP A 131 6.46 9.87 -10.64
CA ASP A 131 7.85 10.27 -10.45
C ASP A 131 7.98 11.77 -10.14
N GLU A 132 7.07 12.60 -10.67
CA GLU A 132 6.99 14.01 -10.31
C GLU A 132 6.61 14.23 -8.84
N VAL A 133 5.66 13.46 -8.31
CA VAL A 133 5.28 13.52 -6.90
C VAL A 133 6.47 13.16 -6.00
N ILE A 134 7.24 12.12 -6.36
CA ILE A 134 8.45 11.70 -5.64
C ILE A 134 9.57 12.73 -5.78
N ARG A 135 9.79 13.25 -6.99
CA ARG A 135 10.76 14.32 -7.24
C ARG A 135 10.51 15.53 -6.35
N ASP A 136 9.26 15.99 -6.30
CA ASP A 136 8.87 17.14 -5.49
C ASP A 136 9.00 16.85 -3.98
N HIS A 137 8.83 15.58 -3.59
CA HIS A 137 9.11 15.13 -2.22
C HIS A 137 10.60 15.22 -1.89
N LEU A 138 11.46 14.67 -2.74
CA LEU A 138 12.91 14.66 -2.56
C LEU A 138 13.51 16.08 -2.60
N LEU A 139 12.92 16.97 -3.41
CA LEU A 139 13.28 18.40 -3.47
C LEU A 139 12.72 19.21 -2.30
N GLY A 140 11.93 18.60 -1.40
CA GLY A 140 11.34 19.26 -0.24
C GLY A 140 10.21 20.24 -0.55
N LYS A 141 9.64 20.22 -1.77
CA LYS A 141 8.49 21.08 -2.13
C LYS A 141 7.23 20.68 -1.37
N HIS A 142 7.06 19.38 -1.13
CA HIS A 142 6.02 18.83 -0.26
C HIS A 142 6.51 17.56 0.44
N THR A 143 5.80 17.11 1.47
CA THR A 143 6.10 15.82 2.13
C THR A 143 4.97 14.86 1.86
N ILE A 144 5.30 13.70 1.30
CA ILE A 144 4.34 12.62 1.06
C ILE A 144 4.52 11.50 2.07
N GLY A 145 3.45 10.73 2.30
CA GLY A 145 3.46 9.48 3.04
C GLY A 145 3.03 8.32 2.14
N VAL A 146 3.63 7.16 2.35
CA VAL A 146 3.33 5.93 1.64
C VAL A 146 2.25 5.14 2.38
N TYR A 147 1.33 4.52 1.65
CA TYR A 147 0.41 3.51 2.20
C TYR A 147 1.04 2.12 1.98
N PRO A 148 1.63 1.49 3.01
CA PRO A 148 2.48 0.30 2.85
C PRO A 148 1.71 -1.01 2.60
N LEU A 149 0.45 -1.06 3.02
CA LEU A 149 -0.40 -2.24 2.88
C LEU A 149 -1.04 -2.28 1.51
N LEU A 150 -0.74 -3.32 0.74
CA LEU A 150 -1.34 -3.59 -0.56
C LEU A 150 -2.75 -4.17 -0.40
N LEU A 151 -3.50 -4.22 -1.51
CA LEU A 151 -4.89 -4.68 -1.52
C LEU A 151 -5.03 -6.18 -1.19
N ASP A 152 -3.98 -6.95 -1.39
CA ASP A 152 -3.88 -8.39 -1.08
C ASP A 152 -3.29 -8.66 0.32
N GLU A 153 -3.26 -7.64 1.17
CA GLU A 153 -2.72 -7.69 2.55
C GLU A 153 -1.22 -8.00 2.63
N THR A 154 -0.48 -7.77 1.54
CA THR A 154 0.98 -7.87 1.53
C THR A 154 1.66 -6.50 1.69
N CYS A 155 2.96 -6.49 2.00
CA CYS A 155 3.79 -5.30 2.07
C CYS A 155 5.23 -5.59 1.61
N TRP A 156 5.95 -4.53 1.24
CA TRP A 156 7.35 -4.61 0.78
C TRP A 156 8.38 -4.24 1.83
N PHE A 157 7.94 -3.69 2.96
CA PHE A 157 8.82 -3.34 4.05
C PHE A 157 8.10 -3.43 5.40
N LEU A 158 8.90 -3.50 6.45
CA LEU A 158 8.49 -3.35 7.84
C LEU A 158 9.15 -2.09 8.39
N ALA A 159 8.34 -1.25 9.04
CA ALA A 159 8.80 -0.09 9.81
C ALA A 159 8.63 -0.38 11.31
N ILE A 160 9.68 -0.15 12.09
CA ILE A 160 9.66 -0.21 13.55
C ILE A 160 9.95 1.18 14.08
N ASP A 161 9.01 1.75 14.81
CA ASP A 161 9.08 3.12 15.33
C ASP A 161 9.61 3.12 16.77
N PHE A 162 10.73 3.80 16.98
CA PHE A 162 11.35 4.00 18.29
C PHE A 162 11.20 5.46 18.70
N ASP A 163 10.54 5.67 19.83
CA ASP A 163 10.26 6.99 20.40
C ASP A 163 10.78 7.10 21.83
N LYS A 164 10.64 8.30 22.42
CA LYS A 164 10.87 8.61 23.85
C LYS A 164 12.36 8.70 24.22
N LYS A 165 12.65 8.72 25.52
CA LYS A 165 13.97 9.12 26.07
C LYS A 165 15.10 8.20 25.63
N THR A 166 14.84 6.91 25.45
CA THR A 166 15.85 5.86 25.21
C THR A 166 15.85 5.35 23.78
N TRP A 167 15.22 6.08 22.85
CA TRP A 167 15.00 5.60 21.48
C TRP A 167 16.32 5.22 20.77
N GLN A 168 17.42 5.91 21.10
CA GLN A 168 18.73 5.66 20.50
C GLN A 168 19.29 4.31 20.97
N GLU A 169 19.33 4.09 22.29
CA GLU A 169 19.81 2.84 22.87
C GLU A 169 18.91 1.67 22.46
N ASP A 170 17.58 1.87 22.46
CA ASP A 170 16.60 0.88 22.06
C ASP A 170 16.77 0.49 20.59
N ALA A 171 16.92 1.47 19.69
CA ALA A 171 17.15 1.24 18.26
C ALA A 171 18.49 0.52 18.00
N VAL A 172 19.57 0.94 18.66
CA VAL A 172 20.88 0.27 18.51
C VAL A 172 20.82 -1.17 18.99
N THR A 173 20.17 -1.44 20.12
CA THR A 173 20.03 -2.81 20.64
C THR A 173 19.20 -3.70 19.69
N PHE A 174 18.16 -3.12 19.09
CA PHE A 174 17.36 -3.79 18.06
C PHE A 174 18.18 -4.09 16.80
N LEU A 175 18.99 -3.13 16.32
CA LEU A 175 19.89 -3.32 15.18
C LEU A 175 20.91 -4.45 15.43
N ASN A 176 21.54 -4.48 16.60
CA ASN A 176 22.48 -5.55 16.97
C ASN A 176 21.76 -6.92 16.94
N THR A 177 20.52 -6.98 17.43
CA THR A 177 19.73 -8.20 17.37
C THR A 177 19.44 -8.61 15.92
N CYS A 178 19.14 -7.66 15.03
CA CYS A 178 18.96 -7.91 13.60
C CYS A 178 20.22 -8.47 12.95
N GLU A 179 21.38 -7.86 13.22
CA GLU A 179 22.68 -8.27 12.68
C GLU A 179 23.00 -9.73 13.07
N GLU A 180 22.82 -10.08 14.34
CA GLU A 180 23.09 -11.43 14.82
C GLU A 180 22.22 -12.53 14.20
N ILE A 181 21.00 -12.19 13.79
CA ILE A 181 20.09 -13.14 13.11
C ILE A 181 20.16 -13.04 11.58
N GLY A 182 21.06 -12.20 11.05
CA GLY A 182 21.25 -12.03 9.62
C GLY A 182 20.15 -11.24 8.92
N VAL A 183 19.43 -10.35 9.62
CA VAL A 183 18.41 -9.48 9.05
C VAL A 183 19.00 -8.11 8.75
N SER A 184 18.99 -7.72 7.48
CA SER A 184 19.39 -6.37 7.06
C SER A 184 18.34 -5.33 7.48
N ALA A 185 18.77 -4.33 8.24
CA ALA A 185 17.91 -3.26 8.74
C ALA A 185 18.62 -1.90 8.65
N GLY A 186 17.89 -0.83 8.31
CA GLY A 186 18.41 0.53 8.21
C GLY A 186 17.74 1.46 9.22
N LEU A 187 18.51 2.28 9.94
CA LEU A 187 18.00 3.26 10.88
C LEU A 187 17.91 4.65 10.24
N GLU A 188 16.73 5.26 10.33
CA GLU A 188 16.44 6.64 9.94
C GLU A 188 16.06 7.44 11.19
N ARG A 189 16.64 8.62 11.39
CA ARG A 189 16.19 9.52 12.45
C ARG A 189 14.90 10.21 12.04
N SER A 190 13.88 10.20 12.90
CA SER A 190 12.61 10.86 12.63
C SER A 190 12.78 12.38 12.44
N ARG A 191 11.85 13.01 11.72
CA ARG A 191 11.84 14.46 11.51
C ARG A 191 11.83 15.26 12.83
N SER A 192 11.20 14.73 13.88
CA SER A 192 11.15 15.41 15.18
C SER A 192 12.51 15.47 15.89
N GLY A 193 13.44 14.60 15.49
CA GLY A 193 14.71 14.36 16.18
C GLY A 193 14.57 13.61 17.51
N LYS A 194 13.35 13.24 17.92
CA LYS A 194 13.03 12.61 19.22
C LYS A 194 12.67 11.13 19.12
N GLY A 195 13.04 10.51 18.00
CA GLY A 195 12.74 9.13 17.66
C GLY A 195 13.44 8.73 16.37
N GLY A 196 13.33 7.46 16.00
CA GLY A 196 13.89 6.90 14.79
C GLY A 196 13.09 5.71 14.30
N HIS A 197 13.13 5.49 12.99
CA HIS A 197 12.51 4.35 12.33
C HIS A 197 13.58 3.35 11.93
N ILE A 198 13.37 2.08 12.25
CA ILE A 198 14.13 0.99 11.65
C ILE A 198 13.32 0.41 10.51
N TRP A 199 13.96 0.31 9.35
CA TRP A 199 13.39 -0.19 8.11
C TRP A 199 13.98 -1.55 7.76
N ILE A 200 13.12 -2.52 7.47
CA ILE A 200 13.49 -3.82 6.89
C ILE A 200 12.77 -3.92 5.55
N PHE A 201 13.50 -4.08 4.45
CA PHE A 201 12.96 -4.17 3.10
C PHE A 201 12.98 -5.62 2.61
N PHE A 202 11.93 -6.04 1.92
CA PHE A 202 11.79 -7.38 1.36
C PHE A 202 12.03 -7.37 -0.16
N ASP A 203 12.61 -8.45 -0.68
CA ASP A 203 12.86 -8.64 -2.11
C ASP A 203 11.58 -8.96 -2.91
N ARG A 204 10.54 -9.43 -2.22
CA ARG A 204 9.21 -9.76 -2.74
C ARG A 204 8.13 -9.33 -1.73
N PRO A 205 6.87 -9.14 -2.15
CA PRO A 205 5.80 -8.83 -1.21
C PRO A 205 5.62 -10.01 -0.24
N VAL A 206 5.46 -9.69 1.04
CA VAL A 206 5.18 -10.65 2.11
C VAL A 206 3.87 -10.30 2.79
N HIS A 207 3.14 -11.28 3.32
CA HIS A 207 1.95 -10.99 4.11
C HIS A 207 2.31 -10.04 5.28
N ALA A 208 1.54 -8.97 5.43
CA ALA A 208 1.79 -7.98 6.49
C ALA A 208 1.73 -8.61 7.89
N SER A 209 0.90 -9.65 8.06
CA SER A 209 0.84 -10.44 9.30
C SER A 209 2.15 -11.16 9.61
N LEU A 210 2.85 -11.67 8.59
CA LEU A 210 4.15 -12.32 8.73
C LEU A 210 5.26 -11.30 9.02
N ALA A 211 5.27 -10.17 8.29
CA ALA A 211 6.20 -9.07 8.57
C ALA A 211 6.07 -8.58 10.02
N ARG A 212 4.83 -8.43 10.52
CA ARG A 212 4.57 -8.05 11.90
C ARG A 212 5.08 -9.10 12.90
N LYS A 213 4.88 -10.40 12.63
CA LYS A 213 5.40 -11.49 13.47
C LYS A 213 6.92 -11.47 13.53
N LEU A 214 7.60 -11.21 12.40
CA LEU A 214 9.06 -11.02 12.36
C LEU A 214 9.47 -9.88 13.29
N GLY A 215 8.87 -8.70 13.15
CA GLY A 215 9.17 -7.55 14.02
C GLY A 215 8.97 -7.86 15.51
N CYS A 216 7.86 -8.51 15.87
CA CYS A 216 7.60 -8.93 17.24
C CYS A 216 8.64 -9.93 17.76
N ALA A 217 9.03 -10.92 16.96
CA ALA A 217 10.02 -11.92 17.35
C ALA A 217 11.40 -11.28 17.62
N ILE A 218 11.81 -10.31 16.77
CA ILE A 218 13.05 -9.57 16.98
C ILE A 218 12.96 -8.73 18.26
N LEU A 219 11.87 -7.99 18.46
CA LEU A 219 11.65 -7.21 19.68
C LEU A 219 11.72 -8.07 20.95
N THR A 220 11.07 -9.24 20.95
CA THR A 220 11.12 -10.18 22.09
C THR A 220 12.55 -10.62 22.37
N ARG A 221 13.31 -11.04 21.34
CA ARG A 221 14.71 -11.45 21.49
C ARG A 221 15.60 -10.30 21.97
N THR A 222 15.35 -9.08 21.51
CA THR A 222 16.04 -7.88 21.99
C THR A 222 15.79 -7.64 23.47
N MET A 223 14.55 -7.84 23.95
CA MET A 223 14.18 -7.65 25.35
C MET A 223 14.74 -8.72 26.29
N GLU A 224 14.86 -9.98 25.85
CA GLU A 224 15.44 -11.08 26.65
C GLU A 224 16.91 -10.86 27.04
N ARG A 225 17.57 -9.88 26.42
CA ARG A 225 18.99 -9.60 26.58
C ARG A 225 19.29 -8.34 27.38
N ARG A 226 18.24 -7.71 27.91
CA ARG A 226 18.34 -6.43 28.61
C ARG A 226 18.27 -6.59 30.12
#